data_AF-T1AGI3-F1
#
_entry.id   AF-T1AGI3-F1
#
_cell.length_a   1.000
_cell.length_b   1.000
_cell.length_c   1.000
_cell.angle_alpha   90.00
_cell.angle_beta   90.00
_cell.angle_gamma   90.00
#
_symmetry.space_group_name_H-M   'P 1'
#
loop_
_entity.id
_entity.type
_entity.pdbx_description
1 polymer ?
#
loop_
_entity_poly.entity_id
_entity_poly.type
_entity_poly.pdbx_seq_one_letter_code
_entity_poly.pdbx_strand_id
1 'polypeptide(L)'
;SDLNIKLEGSKCVGFLGPNGAGKTTTLKIFTDLIKPTSGEALINGINVKRSKKKALSECSALIETPEIYPSMTVREALSLVAELRGVPKNERKSQIEEAVADVKMTDWL
;
A
#
# COMPACT_ATOMS: atom_id res chain seq x y z
N SER A 1 8.04 11.15 -21.13
CA SER A 1 8.17 12.36 -20.29
C SER A 1 9.08 12.04 -19.14
N ASP A 2 9.98 12.96 -18.80
CA ASP A 2 10.90 12.78 -17.67
C ASP A 2 10.27 13.37 -16.41
N LEU A 3 10.22 12.58 -15.34
CA LEU A 3 9.65 12.96 -14.04
C LEU A 3 10.73 12.89 -12.97
N ASN A 4 11.01 14.00 -12.31
CA ASN A 4 11.89 14.07 -11.15
C ASN A 4 11.09 14.59 -9.95
N ILE A 5 10.81 13.70 -8.99
CA ILE A 5 10.10 14.03 -7.76
C ILE A 5 10.90 13.49 -6.58
N LYS A 6 11.07 14.33 -5.55
CA LYS A 6 11.60 13.96 -4.24
C LYS A 6 10.63 14.44 -3.18
N LEU A 7 10.15 13.52 -2.34
CA LEU A 7 9.27 13.82 -1.21
C LEU A 7 10.03 13.53 0.08
N GLU A 8 10.02 14.48 1.00
CA GLU A 8 10.72 14.39 2.29
C GLU A 8 9.76 14.73 3.45
N GLY A 9 9.89 14.01 4.56
CA GLY A 9 9.14 14.25 5.80
C GLY A 9 7.72 13.67 5.84
N SER A 10 7.09 13.78 7.01
CA SER A 10 5.74 13.31 7.33
C SER A 10 4.67 14.32 6.91
N LYS A 11 4.46 14.45 5.61
CA LYS A 11 3.41 15.32 5.04
C LYS A 11 2.40 14.52 4.25
N CYS A 12 1.12 14.85 4.40
CA CYS A 12 0.09 14.44 3.46
C CYS A 12 0.34 15.18 2.13
N VAL A 13 0.64 14.43 1.07
CA VAL A 13 0.98 15.00 -0.25
C VAL A 13 -0.11 14.62 -1.25
N GLY A 14 -0.62 15.62 -1.99
CA GLY A 14 -1.46 15.41 -3.15
C GLY A 14 -0.64 15.41 -4.44
N PHE A 15 -0.79 14.38 -5.27
CA PHE A 15 -0.20 14.33 -6.61
C PHE A 15 -1.31 14.55 -7.66
N LEU A 16 -1.48 15.80 -8.11
CA LEU A 16 -2.62 16.23 -8.93
C LEU A 16 -2.24 16.45 -10.41
N GLY A 17 -3.23 16.30 -11.29
CA GLY A 17 -3.10 16.48 -12.74
C GLY A 17 -4.30 15.89 -13.48
N PRO A 18 -4.49 16.19 -14.78
CA PRO A 18 -5.62 15.67 -15.57
C PRO A 18 -5.56 14.14 -15.74
N ASN A 19 -6.66 13.55 -16.20
CA ASN A 19 -6.67 12.13 -16.60
C ASN A 19 -5.64 11.89 -17.70
N GLY A 20 -4.91 10.77 -17.61
CA GLY A 20 -3.82 10.47 -18.53
C GLY A 20 -2.46 11.13 -18.20
N ALA A 21 -2.38 12.01 -17.20
CA ALA A 21 -1.11 12.66 -16.81
C ALA A 21 -0.04 11.73 -16.20
N GLY A 22 -0.34 10.43 -16.04
CA GLY A 22 0.61 9.43 -15.53
C GLY A 22 0.58 9.21 -14.01
N LYS A 23 -0.31 9.86 -13.25
CA LYS A 23 -0.40 9.76 -11.78
C LYS A 23 -0.41 8.32 -11.26
N THR A 24 -1.36 7.52 -11.73
CA THR A 24 -1.49 6.11 -11.33
C THR A 24 -0.28 5.29 -11.76
N THR A 25 0.26 5.55 -12.95
CA THR A 25 1.48 4.89 -13.45
C THR A 25 2.68 5.19 -12.55
N THR A 26 2.85 6.44 -12.11
CA THR A 26 3.91 6.83 -11.17
C THR A 26 3.76 6.12 -9.82
N LEU A 27 2.55 6.07 -9.25
CA LEU A 27 2.30 5.34 -8.00
C LEU A 27 2.59 3.84 -8.17
N LYS A 28 2.19 3.23 -9.29
CA LYS A 28 2.50 1.84 -9.65
C LYS A 28 4.01 1.59 -9.82
N ILE A 29 4.78 2.59 -10.26
CA ILE A 29 6.25 2.50 -10.33
C ILE A 29 6.86 2.50 -8.92
N PHE A 30 6.42 3.38 -8.02
CA PHE A 30 6.90 3.40 -6.63
C PHE A 30 6.59 2.10 -5.88
N THR A 31 5.47 1.45 -6.17
CA THR A 31 5.10 0.16 -5.55
C THR A 31 5.62 -1.07 -6.29
N ASP A 32 6.42 -0.87 -7.34
CA ASP A 32 6.95 -1.94 -8.19
C ASP A 32 5.83 -2.85 -8.75
N LEU A 33 4.68 -2.27 -9.09
CA LEU A 33 3.61 -2.90 -9.88
C LEU A 33 3.85 -2.73 -11.38
N ILE A 34 4.51 -1.65 -11.78
CA ILE A 34 4.96 -1.38 -13.16
C ILE A 34 6.45 -0.99 -13.11
N LYS A 35 7.24 -1.46 -14.08
CA LYS A 35 8.65 -1.07 -14.22
C LYS A 35 8.75 0.23 -15.03
N PRO A 36 9.58 1.20 -14.60
CA PRO A 36 9.85 2.36 -15.43
C PRO A 36 10.67 1.94 -16.65
N THR A 37 10.49 2.62 -17.78
CA THR A 37 11.31 2.42 -18.98
C THR A 37 12.76 2.81 -18.75
N SER A 38 12.99 3.88 -17.97
CA SER A 38 14.31 4.39 -17.57
C SER A 38 14.25 5.04 -16.18
N GLY A 39 15.40 5.24 -15.55
CA GLY A 39 15.50 5.84 -14.22
C GLY A 39 15.21 4.87 -13.08
N GLU A 40 14.95 5.42 -11.90
CA GLU A 40 14.73 4.66 -10.68
C GLU A 40 13.68 5.28 -9.76
N ALA A 41 13.07 4.43 -8.92
CA ALA A 41 12.18 4.84 -7.85
C ALA A 41 12.72 4.28 -6.52
N LEU A 42 12.68 5.13 -5.50
CA LEU A 42 13.18 4.80 -4.17
C LEU A 42 12.11 5.11 -3.13
N ILE A 43 11.94 4.22 -2.16
CA ILE A 43 11.16 4.44 -0.94
C ILE A 43 12.14 4.34 0.22
N ASN A 44 12.18 5.35 1.09
CA ASN A 44 13.10 5.43 2.22
C ASN A 44 14.58 5.19 1.82
N GLY A 45 14.98 5.70 0.65
CA GLY A 45 16.34 5.53 0.11
C GLY A 45 16.64 4.13 -0.46
N ILE A 46 15.64 3.24 -0.53
CA ILE A 46 15.79 1.88 -1.02
C ILE A 46 15.18 1.79 -2.42
N ASN A 47 15.98 1.36 -3.39
CA ASN A 47 15.53 1.16 -4.76
C ASN A 47 14.50 0.01 -4.82
N VAL A 48 13.29 0.33 -5.31
CA VAL A 48 12.13 -0.58 -5.29
C VAL A 48 12.32 -1.78 -6.21
N LYS A 49 13.07 -1.63 -7.30
CA LYS A 49 13.40 -2.70 -8.24
C LYS A 49 14.47 -3.65 -7.70
N ARG A 50 15.48 -3.11 -7.00
CA ARG A 50 16.61 -3.91 -6.47
C ARG A 50 16.28 -4.62 -5.16
N SER A 51 15.41 -4.05 -4.34
CA SER A 51 15.11 -4.58 -3.01
C SER A 51 13.64 -4.35 -2.61
N LYS A 52 12.71 -4.79 -3.45
CA LYS A 52 11.26 -4.62 -3.29
C LYS A 52 10.75 -4.89 -1.87
N LYS A 53 11.01 -6.08 -1.33
CA LYS A 53 10.52 -6.48 0.00
C LYS A 53 10.97 -5.52 1.10
N LYS A 54 12.21 -5.02 1.00
CA LYS A 54 12.78 -4.06 1.96
C LYS A 54 12.25 -2.64 1.73
N ALA A 55 12.09 -2.23 0.46
CA ALA A 55 11.55 -0.92 0.13
C ALA A 55 10.08 -0.78 0.55
N LEU A 56 9.30 -1.86 0.48
CA LEU A 56 7.87 -1.87 0.79
C LEU A 56 7.52 -2.38 2.18
N SER A 57 8.50 -2.76 3.03
CA SER A 57 8.20 -3.33 4.35
C SER A 57 7.43 -2.38 5.26
N GLU A 58 7.71 -1.08 5.14
CA GLU A 58 7.05 0.00 5.89
C GLU A 58 6.07 0.80 5.01
N CYS A 59 5.78 0.31 3.81
CA CYS A 59 4.87 0.94 2.88
C CYS A 59 3.60 0.10 2.72
N SER A 60 2.46 0.77 2.78
CA SER A 60 1.19 0.22 2.35
C SER A 60 0.64 1.12 1.25
N ALA A 61 0.10 0.51 0.21
CA ALA A 61 -0.44 1.24 -0.91
C ALA A 61 -1.82 0.69 -1.26
N LEU A 62 -2.77 1.61 -1.41
CA LEU A 62 -4.04 1.35 -2.04
C LEU A 62 -4.01 2.02 -3.41
N ILE A 63 -3.85 1.21 -4.45
CA ILE A 63 -3.82 1.69 -5.82
C ILE A 63 -5.06 1.15 -6.50
N GLU A 64 -5.85 2.06 -7.07
CA GLU A 64 -7.16 1.75 -7.63
C GLU A 64 -8.12 1.17 -6.56
N THR A 65 -9.28 0.69 -6.99
CA THR A 65 -10.26 0.08 -6.09
C THR A 65 -9.80 -1.34 -5.75
N PRO A 66 -9.67 -1.70 -4.46
CA PRO A 66 -9.39 -3.08 -4.09
C PRO A 66 -10.66 -3.91 -4.31
N GLU A 67 -10.59 -4.95 -5.13
CA GLU A 67 -11.59 -6.02 -5.08
C GLU A 67 -11.17 -7.00 -3.97
N ILE A 68 -11.82 -6.92 -2.81
CA ILE A 68 -11.67 -7.92 -1.76
C ILE A 68 -12.56 -9.11 -2.12
N TYR A 69 -12.06 -10.33 -1.94
CA TYR A 69 -12.76 -11.59 -2.22
C TYR A 69 -14.21 -11.55 -1.70
N PRO A 70 -15.23 -11.46 -2.57
CA PRO A 70 -16.61 -11.23 -2.13
C PRO A 70 -17.20 -12.36 -1.28
N SER A 71 -16.60 -13.54 -1.36
CA SER A 71 -17.00 -14.72 -0.57
C SER A 71 -16.45 -14.71 0.86
N MET A 72 -15.59 -13.75 1.23
CA MET A 72 -15.00 -13.67 2.57
C MET A 72 -15.79 -12.70 3.45
N THR A 73 -15.98 -13.10 4.71
CA THR A 73 -16.37 -12.18 5.78
C THR A 73 -15.26 -11.16 6.04
N VAL A 74 -15.60 -10.04 6.69
CA VAL A 74 -14.63 -9.01 7.09
C VAL A 74 -13.48 -9.61 7.91
N ARG A 75 -13.81 -10.52 8.84
CA ARG A 75 -12.81 -11.16 9.70
C ARG A 75 -11.87 -12.08 8.91
N GLU A 76 -12.37 -12.81 7.93
CA GLU A 76 -11.55 -13.67 7.07
C GLU A 76 -10.61 -12.84 6.19
N ALA A 77 -11.13 -11.78 5.55
CA ALA A 77 -10.34 -10.89 4.71
C ALA A 77 -9.22 -10.21 5.52
N LEU A 78 -9.54 -9.67 6.70
CA LEU A 78 -8.54 -9.03 7.57
C LEU A 78 -7.56 -10.03 8.16
N SER A 79 -7.99 -11.26 8.47
CA SER A 79 -7.08 -12.33 8.92
C SER A 79 -6.10 -12.76 7.84
N LEU A 80 -6.54 -12.82 6.58
CA LEU A 80 -5.67 -13.08 5.42
C LEU A 80 -4.62 -11.97 5.28
N VAL A 81 -5.02 -10.71 5.38
CA VAL A 81 -4.08 -9.57 5.32
C VAL A 81 -3.08 -9.62 6.47
N ALA A 82 -3.54 -9.88 7.70
CA ALA A 82 -2.67 -9.99 8.88
C ALA A 82 -1.65 -11.13 8.73
N GLU A 83 -2.07 -12.27 8.16
CA GLU A 83 -1.18 -13.39 7.85
C GLU A 83 -0.10 -13.02 6.82
N LEU A 84 -0.50 -12.41 5.70
CA LEU A 84 0.42 -11.97 4.65
C LEU A 84 1.42 -10.92 5.14
N ARG A 85 1.04 -10.12 6.13
CA ARG A 85 1.89 -9.13 6.80
C ARG A 85 2.73 -9.71 7.94
N GLY A 86 2.59 -11.00 8.24
CA GLY A 86 3.40 -11.69 9.24
C GLY A 86 2.96 -11.46 10.69
N VAL A 87 1.72 -11.04 10.92
CA VAL A 87 1.18 -10.87 12.29
C VAL A 87 1.08 -12.25 12.97
N PRO A 88 1.65 -12.41 14.18
CA PRO A 88 1.58 -13.66 14.95
C PRO A 88 0.14 -14.11 15.18
N LYS A 89 -0.12 -15.42 15.05
CA LYS A 89 -1.49 -15.99 15.11
C LYS A 89 -2.26 -15.60 16.38
N ASN A 90 -1.57 -15.53 17.51
CA ASN A 90 -2.10 -15.13 18.82
C ASN A 90 -2.45 -13.64 18.91
N GLU A 91 -1.91 -12.78 18.04
CA GLU A 91 -2.15 -11.33 18.03
C GLU A 91 -3.17 -10.90 16.98
N ARG A 92 -3.43 -11.73 15.95
CA ARG A 92 -4.31 -11.36 14.83
C ARG A 92 -5.69 -10.91 15.29
N LYS A 93 -6.30 -11.60 16.27
CA LYS A 93 -7.65 -11.26 16.74
C LYS A 93 -7.70 -9.83 17.32
N SER A 94 -6.79 -9.51 18.24
CA SER A 94 -6.77 -8.20 18.89
C SER A 94 -6.42 -7.08 17.90
N GLN A 95 -5.45 -7.30 17.00
CA GLN A 95 -5.10 -6.31 15.99
C GLN A 95 -6.23 -6.03 14.99
N ILE A 96 -7.00 -7.06 14.63
CA ILE A 96 -8.18 -6.89 13.75
C ILE A 96 -9.27 -6.08 14.46
N GLU A 97 -9.56 -6.39 15.72
CA GLU A 97 -10.55 -5.67 16.52
C GLU A 97 -10.16 -4.20 16.72
N GLU A 98 -8.89 -3.94 16.99
CA GLU A 98 -8.33 -2.58 17.07
C GLU A 98 -8.45 -1.83 15.74
N ALA A 99 -7.99 -2.43 14.63
CA ALA A 99 -8.02 -1.79 13.31
C ALA A 99 -9.44 -1.44 12.84
N VAL A 100 -10.44 -2.28 13.16
CA VAL A 100 -11.84 -2.02 12.83
C VAL A 100 -12.44 -0.93 13.74
N ALA A 101 -12.04 -0.89 15.02
CA ALA A 101 -12.45 0.16 15.94
C ALA A 101 -11.93 1.54 15.51
N ASP A 102 -10.68 1.62 15.04
CA ASP A 102 -10.05 2.86 14.55
C ASP A 102 -10.83 3.51 13.39
N VAL A 103 -11.45 2.68 12.54
CA VAL A 103 -12.29 3.14 11.42
C VAL A 103 -13.78 3.16 11.74
N LYS A 104 -14.17 2.91 13.01
CA LYS A 104 -15.55 2.92 13.51
C LYS A 104 -16.50 1.95 12.78
N MET A 105 -16.01 0.75 12.48
CA MET A 105 -16.78 -0.28 11.77
C MET A 105 -17.01 -1.54 12.61
N THR A 106 -17.07 -1.42 13.94
CA THR A 106 -17.18 -2.56 14.87
C THR A 106 -18.40 -3.44 14.62
N ASP A 107 -19.49 -2.89 14.10
CA ASP A 107 -20.72 -3.63 13.79
C ASP A 107 -20.57 -4.61 12.61
N TRP A 108 -19.45 -4.54 11.88
CA TRP A 108 -19.14 -5.39 10.72
C TRP A 108 -18.27 -6.61 11.06
N LEU A 109 -17.88 -6.77 12.32
CA LEU A 109 -17.01 -7.86 12.82
C LEU A 109 -17.79 -9.05 13.39
#